data_AF-A0A0P9D495-F1
#
_entry.id   AF-A0A0P9D495-F1
#
_cell.length_a   1.000
_cell.length_b   1.000
_cell.length_c   1.000
_cell.angle_alpha   90.00
_cell.angle_beta   90.00
_cell.angle_gamma   90.00
#
_symmetry.space_group_name_H-M   'P 1'
#
loop_
_entity.id
_entity.type
_entity.pdbx_description
1 polymer ?
#
loop_
_entity_poly.entity_id
_entity_poly.type
_entity_poly.pdbx_seq_one_letter_code
_entity_poly.pdbx_strand_id
1 'polypeptide(L)'
;MTTLPQSRLRGRFKRPSLPVILAAVLVIAAIIAIIVRFAGARTADPLAGGSVVAVARGPLVAGISATGKVEPRRQAELACANPNGRVTDVLVNEGDAVAQGAPLVQLDVRQLQAAVVAAEAALSQAKADLQALQEGATPEEIAAARAQVAAAQGALRQT
;
A
#
# COMPACT_ATOMS: atom_id res chain seq x y z
N MET A 1 53.20 98.15 70.09
CA MET A 1 52.07 98.85 69.43
C MET A 1 51.66 97.97 68.26
N THR A 2 50.42 97.55 67.99
CA THR A 2 49.06 97.75 68.57
C THR A 2 48.11 96.83 67.77
N THR A 3 47.03 96.19 68.25
CA THR A 3 46.28 96.13 69.54
C THR A 3 45.72 94.70 69.77
N LEU A 4 45.11 94.44 70.95
CA LEU A 4 44.18 93.33 71.21
C LEU A 4 42.76 93.66 70.68
N PRO A 5 41.85 92.67 70.50
CA PRO A 5 40.94 92.34 71.62
C PRO A 5 40.60 90.84 71.78
N GLN A 6 40.25 90.47 73.02
CA GLN A 6 39.64 89.17 73.36
C GLN A 6 38.12 89.17 73.10
N SER A 7 37.55 88.03 72.70
CA SER A 7 36.09 87.77 72.78
C SER A 7 35.79 86.71 73.85
N ARG A 8 34.71 86.91 74.62
CA ARG A 8 34.47 86.20 75.88
C ARG A 8 33.54 84.98 75.72
N LEU A 9 34.02 83.86 76.27
CA LEU A 9 33.32 82.83 77.07
C LEU A 9 31.77 82.79 77.15
N ARG A 10 31.26 81.54 77.20
CA ARG A 10 29.94 81.03 77.67
C ARG A 10 28.81 80.82 76.63
N GLY A 11 29.00 79.82 75.78
CA GLY A 11 27.89 79.03 75.23
C GLY A 11 27.36 78.00 76.25
N ARG A 12 26.07 78.05 76.59
CA ARG A 12 25.46 77.26 77.67
C ARG A 12 25.00 75.89 77.14
N PHE A 13 25.75 74.81 77.43
CA PHE A 13 25.37 73.43 77.11
C PHE A 13 23.99 73.08 77.72
N LYS A 14 22.94 73.08 76.91
CA LYS A 14 21.67 72.41 77.23
C LYS A 14 21.85 70.92 76.99
N ARG A 15 21.65 70.10 78.01
CA ARG A 15 21.43 68.65 77.84
C ARG A 15 20.24 68.47 76.88
N PRO A 16 20.33 67.66 75.81
CA PRO A 16 19.18 67.40 74.95
C PRO A 16 18.07 66.76 75.78
N SER A 17 16.83 67.24 75.64
CA SER A 17 15.70 66.66 76.34
C SER A 17 15.43 65.26 75.80
N LEU A 18 15.02 64.34 76.69
CA LEU A 18 14.70 62.93 76.39
C LEU A 18 13.93 62.71 75.07
N PRO A 19 12.87 63.49 74.72
CA PRO A 19 12.16 63.32 73.44
C PRO A 19 13.01 63.53 72.18
N VAL A 20 14.08 64.35 72.22
CA VAL A 20 14.93 64.60 71.02
C VAL A 20 15.78 63.38 70.69
N ILE A 21 16.28 62.68 71.71
CA ILE A 21 17.02 61.42 71.53
C ILE A 21 16.08 60.34 71.00
N LEU A 22 14.86 60.25 71.56
CA LEU A 22 13.84 59.30 71.11
C LEU A 22 13.48 59.53 69.63
N ALA A 23 13.29 60.78 69.21
CA ALA A 23 12.99 61.13 67.82
C ALA A 23 14.15 60.77 66.87
N ALA A 24 15.40 61.05 67.26
CA ALA A 24 16.57 60.70 66.43
C ALA A 24 16.72 59.19 66.25
N VAL A 25 16.52 58.39 67.30
CA VAL A 25 16.54 56.91 67.23
C VAL A 25 15.42 56.39 66.33
N LEU A 26 14.22 56.97 66.41
CA LEU A 26 13.07 56.57 65.58
C LEU A 26 13.32 56.89 64.10
N VAL A 27 13.92 58.04 63.78
CA VAL A 27 14.34 58.39 62.41
C VAL A 27 15.43 57.44 61.89
N ILE A 28 16.43 57.11 62.69
CA ILE A 28 17.49 56.16 62.30
C ILE A 28 16.90 54.76 62.05
N ALA A 29 16.00 54.29 62.92
CA ALA A 29 15.31 53.02 62.74
C ALA A 29 14.46 53.01 61.46
N ALA A 30 13.77 54.11 61.14
CA ALA A 30 13.01 54.25 59.89
C ALA A 30 13.92 54.22 58.65
N ILE A 31 15.07 54.91 58.68
CA ILE A 31 16.05 54.91 57.58
C ILE A 31 16.62 53.49 57.37
N ILE A 32 16.99 52.79 58.44
CA ILE A 32 17.47 51.40 58.37
C ILE A 32 16.38 50.48 57.80
N ALA A 33 15.13 50.63 58.24
CA ALA A 33 14.01 49.85 57.71
C ALA A 33 13.77 50.10 56.21
N ILE A 34 13.91 51.35 55.75
CA ILE A 34 13.83 51.71 54.32
C ILE A 34 14.98 51.09 53.52
N ILE A 35 16.23 51.19 54.00
CA ILE A 35 17.40 50.60 53.35
C ILE A 35 17.27 49.07 53.25
N VAL A 36 16.85 48.40 54.33
CA VAL A 36 16.62 46.94 54.33
C VAL A 36 15.48 46.56 53.39
N ARG A 37 14.40 47.36 53.28
CA ARG A 37 13.33 47.14 52.31
C ARG A 37 13.80 47.32 50.85
N PHE A 38 14.63 48.33 50.57
CA PHE A 38 15.16 48.54 49.21
C PHE A 38 16.22 47.51 48.81
N ALA A 39 17.13 47.14 49.72
CA ALA A 39 18.11 46.08 49.48
C ALA A 39 17.48 44.67 49.43
N GLY A 40 16.36 44.48 50.13
CA GLY A 40 15.55 43.26 50.10
C GLY A 40 14.62 43.15 48.88
N ALA A 41 14.42 44.22 48.11
CA ALA A 41 13.63 44.22 46.87
C ALA A 41 14.38 43.60 45.70
N ARG A 42 14.89 42.37 45.89
CA ARG A 42 15.33 41.52 44.79
C ARG A 42 14.08 41.16 43.99
N THR A 43 14.03 41.60 42.73
CA THR A 43 12.99 41.22 41.78
C THR A 43 12.83 39.71 41.80
N ALA A 44 11.62 39.22 42.12
CA ALA A 44 11.34 37.79 42.11
C ALA A 44 11.68 37.24 40.72
N ASP A 45 12.58 36.27 40.68
CA ASP A 45 12.98 35.63 39.43
C ASP A 45 11.73 34.95 38.83
N PRO A 46 11.25 35.37 37.64
CA PRO A 46 9.99 34.88 37.07
C PRO A 46 10.04 33.38 36.72
N LEU A 47 11.20 32.73 36.81
CA LEU A 47 11.39 31.30 36.59
C LEU A 47 11.45 30.46 37.87
N ALA A 48 11.38 31.07 39.06
CA ALA A 48 11.59 30.40 40.37
C ALA A 48 10.58 29.30 40.76
N GLY A 49 9.56 29.04 39.93
CA GLY A 49 8.62 27.93 40.07
C GLY A 49 8.46 27.06 38.81
N GLY A 50 9.28 27.26 37.78
CA GLY A 50 9.20 26.55 36.50
C GLY A 50 10.12 25.33 36.45
N SER A 51 9.62 24.21 35.93
CA SER A 51 10.47 23.05 35.58
C SER A 51 11.09 23.26 34.20
N VAL A 52 12.42 23.41 34.14
CA VAL A 52 13.16 23.53 32.87
C VAL A 52 13.53 22.14 32.35
N VAL A 53 13.17 21.85 31.10
CA VAL A 53 13.54 20.60 30.40
C VAL A 53 14.55 20.92 29.31
N ALA A 54 15.66 20.18 29.27
CA ALA A 54 16.68 20.33 28.23
C ALA A 54 16.14 19.85 26.86
N VAL A 55 16.07 20.76 25.89
CA VAL A 55 15.61 20.45 24.53
C VAL A 55 16.77 19.90 23.70
N ALA A 56 16.70 18.63 23.32
CA ALA A 56 17.63 18.02 22.36
C ALA A 56 17.11 18.18 20.92
N ARG A 57 18.03 18.40 19.96
CA ARG A 57 17.69 18.40 18.53
C ARG A 57 17.73 16.98 17.99
N GLY A 58 16.63 16.53 17.39
CA GLY A 58 16.52 15.28 16.64
C GLY A 58 15.72 15.50 15.35
N PRO A 59 15.80 14.58 14.38
CA PRO A 59 15.02 14.66 13.14
C PRO A 59 13.53 14.46 13.45
N LEU A 60 12.70 15.48 13.19
CA LEU A 60 11.24 15.33 13.20
C LEU A 60 10.78 14.74 11.87
N VAL A 61 10.24 13.51 11.91
CA VAL A 61 9.60 12.88 10.77
C VAL A 61 8.10 13.15 10.82
N ALA A 62 7.62 14.07 10.00
CA ALA A 62 6.19 14.31 9.82
C ALA A 62 5.59 13.19 8.95
N GLY A 63 5.13 12.11 9.60
CA GLY A 63 4.46 11.00 8.92
C GLY A 63 3.04 11.36 8.50
N ILE A 64 2.69 11.09 7.25
CA ILE A 64 1.31 11.17 6.76
C ILE A 64 0.68 9.79 6.91
N SER A 65 -0.35 9.66 7.74
CA SER A 65 -1.13 8.43 7.86
C SER A 65 -2.32 8.49 6.90
N ALA A 66 -2.36 7.59 5.92
CA ALA A 66 -3.47 7.45 4.98
C ALA A 66 -4.02 6.02 5.03
N THR A 67 -5.34 5.88 5.06
CA THR A 67 -6.02 4.58 4.99
C THR A 67 -6.39 4.30 3.53
N GLY A 68 -6.05 3.12 3.03
CA GLY A 68 -6.42 2.64 1.70
C GLY A 68 -7.03 1.25 1.77
N LYS A 69 -7.73 0.84 0.70
CA LYS A 69 -8.16 -0.55 0.49
C LYS A 69 -7.09 -1.29 -0.31
N VAL A 70 -6.85 -2.56 0.04
CA VAL A 70 -6.02 -3.46 -0.76
C VAL A 70 -6.94 -4.21 -1.71
N GLU A 71 -6.69 -4.07 -3.01
CA GLU A 71 -7.42 -4.78 -4.07
C GLU A 71 -6.48 -5.75 -4.80
N PRO A 72 -7.01 -6.89 -5.32
CA PRO A 72 -6.20 -7.86 -6.04
C PRO A 72 -5.63 -7.24 -7.33
N ARG A 73 -4.31 -7.33 -7.52
CA ARG A 73 -3.62 -6.78 -8.71
C ARG A 73 -4.17 -7.34 -10.03
N ARG A 74 -4.73 -8.56 -10.01
CA ARG A 74 -5.46 -9.19 -11.10
C ARG A 74 -6.57 -10.04 -10.50
N GLN A 75 -7.75 -9.97 -11.09
CA GLN A 75 -8.91 -10.83 -10.80
C GLN A 75 -9.43 -11.36 -12.14
N ALA A 76 -9.90 -12.60 -12.16
CA ALA A 76 -10.49 -13.23 -13.34
C ALA A 76 -11.69 -14.07 -12.90
N GLU A 77 -12.82 -13.88 -13.58
CA GLU A 77 -13.97 -14.77 -13.47
C GLU A 77 -13.84 -15.84 -14.55
N LEU A 78 -13.95 -17.11 -14.16
CA LEU A 78 -13.74 -18.25 -15.06
C LEU A 78 -15.10 -18.86 -15.40
N ALA A 79 -15.37 -18.97 -16.70
CA ALA A 79 -16.55 -19.65 -17.23
C ALA A 79 -16.12 -20.79 -18.17
N CYS A 80 -16.89 -21.88 -18.18
CA CYS A 80 -16.66 -22.99 -19.11
C CYS A 80 -17.02 -22.56 -20.54
N ALA A 81 -16.16 -22.91 -21.51
CA ALA A 81 -16.34 -22.52 -22.92
C ALA A 81 -17.64 -23.04 -23.57
N ASN A 82 -18.19 -24.15 -23.05
CA ASN A 82 -19.54 -24.61 -23.38
C ASN A 82 -20.46 -24.32 -22.18
N PRO A 83 -21.46 -23.42 -22.30
CA PRO A 83 -22.38 -23.09 -21.20
C PRO A 83 -23.30 -24.27 -20.83
N ASN A 84 -23.47 -25.25 -21.72
CA ASN A 84 -24.22 -26.48 -21.47
C ASN A 84 -23.32 -27.68 -21.11
N GLY A 85 -22.01 -27.45 -20.93
CA GLY A 85 -21.05 -28.49 -20.59
C GLY A 85 -21.21 -28.96 -19.15
N ARG A 86 -21.46 -30.27 -18.95
CA ARG A 86 -21.49 -30.88 -17.62
C ARG A 86 -20.07 -30.97 -17.04
N VAL A 87 -19.87 -30.48 -15.82
CA VAL A 87 -18.66 -30.77 -15.03
C VAL A 87 -18.72 -32.23 -14.57
N THR A 88 -17.61 -32.96 -14.77
CA THR A 88 -17.42 -34.32 -14.27
C THR A 88 -16.70 -34.28 -12.92
N ASP A 89 -15.57 -33.58 -12.86
CA ASP A 89 -14.73 -33.46 -11.66
C ASP A 89 -14.23 -32.02 -11.45
N VAL A 90 -13.93 -31.69 -10.20
CA VAL A 90 -13.23 -30.46 -9.77
C VAL A 90 -11.88 -30.87 -9.20
N LEU A 91 -10.80 -30.27 -9.68
CA LEU A 91 -9.42 -30.71 -9.47
C LEU A 91 -8.68 -29.90 -8.40
N VAL A 92 -9.31 -28.86 -7.87
CA VAL A 92 -8.73 -27.88 -6.93
C VAL A 92 -9.74 -27.50 -5.84
N ASN A 93 -9.26 -27.11 -4.67
CA ASN A 93 -10.10 -26.67 -3.56
C ASN A 93 -10.06 -25.14 -3.40
N GLU A 94 -11.00 -24.61 -2.63
CA GLU A 94 -11.03 -23.20 -2.28
C GLU A 94 -9.77 -22.80 -1.48
N GLY A 95 -9.05 -21.80 -1.97
CA GLY A 95 -7.80 -21.32 -1.36
C GLY A 95 -6.52 -21.94 -1.93
N ASP A 96 -6.60 -22.95 -2.82
CA ASP A 96 -5.42 -23.56 -3.44
C ASP A 96 -4.69 -22.59 -4.37
N ALA A 97 -3.36 -22.60 -4.31
CA ALA A 97 -2.49 -21.80 -5.17
C ALA A 97 -2.25 -22.50 -6.52
N VAL A 98 -2.86 -21.98 -7.59
CA VAL A 98 -2.80 -22.58 -8.94
C VAL A 98 -1.85 -21.85 -9.89
N ALA A 99 -1.13 -22.60 -10.70
CA ALA A 99 -0.26 -22.08 -11.76
C ALA A 99 -1.03 -21.78 -13.05
N GLN A 100 -0.47 -20.93 -13.92
CA GLN A 100 -1.05 -20.68 -15.24
C GLN A 100 -1.10 -21.97 -16.08
N GLY A 101 -2.26 -22.30 -16.62
CA GLY A 101 -2.49 -23.52 -17.40
C GLY A 101 -2.77 -24.77 -16.56
N ALA A 102 -2.81 -24.67 -15.23
CA ALA A 102 -3.26 -25.78 -14.38
C ALA A 102 -4.75 -26.12 -14.66
N PRO A 103 -5.12 -27.40 -14.80
CA PRO A 103 -6.52 -27.79 -14.97
C PRO A 103 -7.28 -27.64 -13.65
N LEU A 104 -8.39 -26.91 -13.67
CA LEU A 104 -9.20 -26.62 -12.46
C LEU A 104 -10.46 -27.49 -12.37
N VAL A 105 -11.06 -27.79 -13.53
CA VAL A 105 -12.26 -28.61 -13.67
C VAL A 105 -12.13 -29.50 -14.91
N GLN A 106 -12.75 -30.67 -14.87
CA GLN A 106 -12.85 -31.59 -16.00
C GLN A 106 -14.30 -31.64 -16.48
N LEU A 107 -14.51 -31.41 -17.78
CA LEU A 107 -15.84 -31.46 -18.40
C LEU A 107 -16.13 -32.85 -19.00
N ASP A 108 -17.40 -33.20 -19.10
CA ASP A 108 -17.85 -34.39 -19.83
C ASP A 108 -17.63 -34.19 -21.34
N VAL A 109 -16.59 -34.84 -21.86
CA VAL A 109 -16.15 -34.72 -23.25
C VAL A 109 -16.65 -35.87 -24.14
N ARG A 110 -17.49 -36.79 -23.65
CA ARG A 110 -17.87 -38.01 -24.39
C ARG A 110 -18.51 -37.71 -25.75
N GLN A 111 -19.39 -36.71 -25.82
CA GLN A 111 -20.01 -36.30 -27.08
C GLN A 111 -19.02 -35.61 -28.03
N LEU A 112 -18.05 -34.86 -27.50
CA LEU A 112 -16.99 -34.23 -28.29
C LEU A 112 -16.02 -35.28 -28.87
N GLN A 113 -15.66 -36.29 -28.06
CA GLN A 113 -14.84 -37.42 -28.50
C GLN A 113 -15.54 -38.22 -29.60
N ALA A 114 -16.84 -38.51 -29.45
CA ALA A 114 -17.61 -39.17 -30.51
C ALA A 114 -17.66 -38.35 -31.81
N ALA A 115 -17.77 -37.02 -31.72
CA ALA A 115 -17.74 -36.14 -32.88
C ALA A 115 -16.35 -36.11 -33.56
N VAL A 116 -15.26 -36.15 -32.79
CA VAL A 116 -13.88 -36.26 -33.32
C VAL A 116 -13.70 -37.57 -34.07
N VAL A 117 -14.07 -38.71 -33.48
CA VAL A 117 -13.98 -40.03 -34.13
C VAL A 117 -14.80 -40.10 -35.42
N ALA A 118 -16.01 -39.51 -35.44
CA ALA A 118 -16.82 -39.42 -36.66
C ALA A 118 -16.15 -38.56 -37.75
N ALA A 119 -15.53 -37.44 -37.37
CA ALA A 119 -14.79 -36.58 -38.30
C ALA A 119 -13.51 -37.25 -38.84
N GLU A 120 -12.80 -38.01 -38.01
CA GLU A 120 -11.63 -38.80 -38.41
C GLU A 120 -12.01 -39.92 -39.39
N ALA A 121 -13.13 -40.61 -39.16
CA ALA A 121 -13.66 -41.61 -40.08
C ALA A 121 -14.04 -40.98 -41.44
N ALA A 122 -14.73 -39.84 -41.44
CA ALA A 122 -15.06 -39.10 -42.66
C ALA A 122 -13.82 -38.62 -43.41
N LEU A 123 -12.78 -38.15 -42.70
CA LEU A 123 -11.49 -37.79 -43.28
C LEU A 123 -10.79 -39.01 -43.90
N SER A 124 -10.86 -40.18 -43.26
CA SER A 124 -10.28 -41.42 -43.79
C SER A 124 -10.98 -41.87 -45.07
N GLN A 125 -12.32 -41.80 -45.12
CA GLN A 125 -13.09 -42.12 -46.32
C GLN A 125 -12.73 -41.17 -47.47
N ALA A 126 -12.76 -39.84 -47.23
CA ALA A 126 -12.44 -38.85 -48.26
C ALA A 126 -11.00 -38.99 -48.79
N LYS A 127 -10.04 -39.46 -47.97
CA LYS A 127 -8.69 -39.79 -48.42
C LYS A 127 -8.65 -41.04 -49.30
N ALA A 128 -9.39 -42.08 -48.96
CA ALA A 128 -9.51 -43.29 -49.78
C ALA A 128 -10.19 -43.00 -51.12
N ASP A 129 -11.25 -42.20 -51.12
CA ASP A 129 -11.94 -41.74 -52.33
C ASP A 129 -11.01 -40.92 -53.23
N LEU A 130 -10.23 -40.00 -52.65
CA LEU A 130 -9.22 -39.22 -53.37
C LEU A 130 -8.13 -40.12 -53.97
N GLN A 131 -7.65 -41.12 -53.22
CA GLN A 131 -6.65 -42.05 -53.70
C GLN A 131 -7.19 -42.90 -54.86
N ALA A 132 -8.40 -43.45 -54.76
CA ALA A 132 -9.05 -44.18 -55.85
C ALA A 132 -9.23 -43.31 -57.10
N LEU A 133 -9.61 -42.04 -56.94
CA LEU A 133 -9.71 -41.08 -58.05
C LEU A 133 -8.36 -40.74 -58.69
N GLN A 134 -7.25 -40.81 -57.93
CA GLN A 134 -5.88 -40.58 -58.43
C GLN A 134 -5.28 -41.82 -59.10
N GLU A 135 -5.56 -43.01 -58.59
CA GLU A 135 -5.13 -44.30 -59.16
C GLU A 135 -5.93 -44.64 -60.43
N GLY A 136 -7.18 -44.19 -60.52
CA GLY A 136 -8.05 -44.38 -61.68
C GLY A 136 -8.71 -45.77 -61.71
N ALA A 137 -9.17 -46.17 -62.90
CA ALA A 137 -9.85 -47.47 -63.05
C ALA A 137 -8.87 -48.63 -62.87
N THR A 138 -9.24 -49.61 -62.05
CA THR A 138 -8.42 -50.78 -61.74
C THR A 138 -8.26 -51.71 -62.96
N PRO A 139 -7.20 -52.54 -63.01
CA PRO A 139 -7.01 -53.53 -64.07
C PRO A 139 -8.21 -54.48 -64.23
N GLU A 140 -8.85 -54.87 -63.13
CA GLU A 140 -10.06 -55.70 -63.10
C GLU A 140 -11.25 -54.99 -63.75
N GLU A 141 -11.50 -53.71 -63.43
CA GLU A 141 -12.56 -52.90 -64.05
C GLU A 141 -12.31 -52.69 -65.54
N ILE A 142 -11.06 -52.44 -65.94
CA ILE A 142 -10.67 -52.32 -67.35
C ILE A 142 -10.88 -53.65 -68.08
N ALA A 143 -10.56 -54.79 -67.46
CA ALA A 143 -10.78 -56.11 -68.04
C ALA A 143 -12.29 -56.42 -68.19
N ALA A 144 -13.09 -56.11 -67.17
CA ALA A 144 -14.55 -56.27 -67.20
C ALA A 144 -15.21 -55.38 -68.27
N ALA A 145 -14.80 -54.10 -68.36
CA ALA A 145 -15.27 -53.18 -69.40
C ALA A 145 -14.90 -53.66 -70.81
N ARG A 146 -13.66 -54.15 -71.00
CA ARG A 146 -13.24 -54.77 -72.28
C ARG A 146 -14.06 -56.02 -72.62
N ALA A 147 -14.38 -56.86 -71.64
CA ALA A 147 -15.22 -58.03 -71.83
C ALA A 147 -16.66 -57.65 -72.24
N GLN A 148 -17.25 -56.62 -71.62
CA GLN A 148 -18.56 -56.09 -72.04
C GLN A 148 -18.54 -55.54 -73.46
N VAL A 149 -17.51 -54.76 -73.82
CA VAL A 149 -17.35 -54.24 -75.20
C VAL A 149 -17.20 -55.39 -76.20
N ALA A 150 -16.41 -56.42 -75.88
CA ALA A 150 -16.25 -57.59 -76.74
C ALA A 150 -17.56 -58.36 -76.92
N ALA A 151 -18.36 -58.53 -75.85
CA ALA A 151 -19.66 -59.17 -75.91
C ALA A 151 -20.68 -58.37 -76.74
N ALA A 152 -20.73 -57.05 -76.56
CA ALA A 152 -21.60 -56.16 -77.33
C ALA A 152 -21.25 -56.14 -78.84
N GLN A 153 -19.95 -56.13 -79.16
CA GLN A 153 -19.47 -56.29 -80.54
C GLN A 153 -19.79 -57.68 -81.12
N GLY A 154 -19.78 -58.72 -80.30
CA GLY A 154 -20.19 -60.07 -80.69
C GLY A 154 -21.67 -60.12 -81.08
N ALA A 155 -22.55 -59.53 -80.26
CA ALA A 155 -23.98 -59.46 -80.53
C ALA A 155 -24.29 -58.66 -81.81
N LEU A 156 -23.63 -57.51 -82.03
CA LEU A 156 -23.83 -56.68 -83.22
C LEU A 156 -23.43 -57.38 -84.54
N ARG A 157 -22.56 -58.41 -84.50
CA ARG A 157 -22.19 -59.20 -85.68
C ARG A 157 -23.15 -60.35 -85.98
N GLN A 158 -24.12 -60.61 -85.10
CA GLN A 158 -25.14 -61.65 -85.28
C GLN A 158 -26.49 -61.10 -85.79
N THR A 159 -26.61 -59.77 -85.88
CA THR A 159 -27.71 -59.03 -86.52
C THR A 159 -27.31 -58.56 -87.91
#